data_AF-A0A949F1M0-F1
#
_entry.id   AF-A0A949F1M0-F1
#
_cell.length_a   1.000
_cell.length_b   1.000
_cell.length_c   1.000
_cell.angle_alpha   90.00
_cell.angle_beta   90.00
_cell.angle_gamma   90.00
#
_symmetry.space_group_name_H-M   'P 1'
#
loop_
_entity.id
_entity.type
_entity.pdbx_description
1 polymer ?
#
loop_
_entity_poly.entity_id
_entity_poly.type
_entity_poly.pdbx_seq_one_letter_code
_entity_poly.pdbx_strand_id
1 'polypeptide(L)'
;MRRQKIVKEEVLSRAGRYEEVWPVSANKKDPAPLKVKEVIHEGERYIVCVNETEVGVQQSAREAIVKSLREQLEDGYQVNYER
;
A
#
# COMPACT_ATOMS: atom_id res chain seq x y z
N MET A 1 -1.24 2.08 -18.16
CA MET A 1 -0.71 1.72 -16.83
C MET A 1 0.57 0.85 -16.87
N ARG A 2 1.50 1.04 -17.83
CA ARG A 2 2.69 0.16 -17.94
C ARG A 2 3.63 0.26 -16.72
N ARG A 3 3.89 1.47 -16.22
CA ARG A 3 4.73 1.70 -15.03
C ARG A 3 4.20 1.05 -13.76
N GLN A 4 2.89 1.14 -13.52
CA GLN A 4 2.26 0.52 -12.35
C GLN A 4 2.37 -1.02 -12.39
N LYS A 5 2.27 -1.60 -13.59
CA LYS A 5 2.45 -3.04 -13.78
C LYS A 5 3.85 -3.48 -13.38
N ILE A 6 4.89 -2.78 -13.86
CA ILE A 6 6.29 -3.05 -13.51
C ILE A 6 6.51 -2.94 -12.00
N VAL A 7 6.05 -1.85 -11.36
CA VAL A 7 6.22 -1.67 -9.91
C VAL A 7 5.59 -2.82 -9.13
N LYS A 8 4.37 -3.23 -9.51
CA LYS A 8 3.65 -4.31 -8.81
C LYS A 8 4.29 -5.68 -9.04
N GLU A 9 4.59 -6.01 -10.29
CA GLU A 9 4.96 -7.37 -10.70
C GLU A 9 6.47 -7.64 -10.60
N GLU A 10 7.31 -6.62 -10.72
CA GLU A 10 8.77 -6.78 -10.82
C GLU A 10 9.51 -6.15 -9.62
N VAL A 11 9.02 -5.02 -9.09
CA VAL A 11 9.70 -4.30 -8.01
C VAL A 11 9.25 -4.79 -6.63
N LEU A 12 7.93 -4.76 -6.37
CA LEU A 12 7.37 -5.14 -5.07
C LEU A 12 7.41 -6.65 -4.81
N SER A 13 7.35 -7.47 -5.86
CA SER A 13 7.43 -8.93 -5.77
C SER A 13 8.86 -9.45 -5.51
N ARG A 14 9.89 -8.64 -5.82
CA ARG A 14 11.29 -9.01 -5.70
C ARG A 14 11.62 -9.32 -4.24
N ALA A 15 12.03 -10.55 -3.94
CA ALA A 15 12.55 -10.89 -2.62
C ALA A 15 13.82 -10.07 -2.31
N GLY A 16 14.03 -9.74 -1.04
CA GLY A 16 15.21 -9.03 -0.57
C GLY A 16 15.02 -8.52 0.84
N ARG A 17 16.13 -8.30 1.55
CA ARG A 17 16.10 -7.81 2.93
C ARG A 17 15.83 -6.32 2.93
N TYR A 18 15.00 -5.88 3.87
CA TYR A 18 14.87 -4.48 4.19
C TYR A 18 15.92 -4.11 5.23
N GLU A 19 16.49 -2.94 5.09
CA GLU A 19 17.32 -2.29 6.09
C GLU A 19 16.44 -1.40 6.95
N GLU A 20 16.57 -1.53 8.27
CA GLU A 20 15.87 -0.70 9.23
C GLU A 20 16.59 0.65 9.35
N VAL A 21 15.92 1.73 8.94
CA VAL A 21 16.43 3.10 9.06
C VAL A 21 16.02 3.69 10.39
N TRP A 22 14.73 3.55 10.72
CA TRP A 22 14.17 3.98 11.99
C TRP A 22 13.36 2.83 12.60
N PRO A 23 13.69 2.40 13.83
CA PRO A 23 12.93 1.35 14.51
C PRO A 23 11.55 1.88 14.94
N VAL A 24 10.66 0.95 15.27
CA VAL A 24 9.38 1.29 15.90
C VAL A 24 9.63 1.88 17.28
N SER A 25 9.15 3.11 17.50
CA SER A 25 9.21 3.80 18.79
C SER A 25 7.82 4.17 19.29
N ALA A 26 7.65 4.13 20.62
CA ALA A 26 6.46 4.63 21.29
C ALA A 26 6.48 6.15 21.50
N ASN A 27 7.64 6.80 21.34
CA ASN A 27 7.78 8.23 21.53
C ASN A 27 7.36 8.98 20.25
N LYS A 28 6.34 9.83 20.37
CA LYS A 28 5.83 10.63 19.25
C LYS A 28 6.82 11.67 18.71
N LYS A 29 7.88 11.98 19.44
CA LYS A 29 8.94 12.89 18.98
C LYS A 29 9.99 12.19 18.11
N ASP A 30 10.02 10.86 18.13
CA ASP A 30 10.96 10.09 17.30
C ASP A 30 10.43 10.05 15.85
N PRO A 31 11.32 9.89 14.86
CA PRO A 31 10.91 9.66 13.47
C PRO A 31 9.98 8.45 13.34
N ALA A 32 9.08 8.48 12.36
CA ALA A 32 8.23 7.34 12.06
C ALA A 32 9.07 6.12 11.66
N PRO A 33 8.65 4.89 12.02
CA PRO A 33 9.39 3.69 11.68
C PRO A 33 9.50 3.54 10.16
N LEU A 34 10.71 3.25 9.71
CA LEU A 34 11.02 3.19 8.28
C LEU A 34 12.00 2.06 8.00
N LYS A 35 11.58 1.18 7.11
CA LYS A 35 12.40 0.12 6.52
C LYS A 35 12.53 0.38 5.03
N VAL A 36 13.73 0.26 4.48
CA VAL A 36 14.00 0.49 3.05
C VAL A 36 14.64 -0.71 2.39
N LYS A 37 14.29 -0.93 1.13
CA LYS A 37 14.95 -1.92 0.28
C LYS A 37 15.21 -1.30 -1.08
N GLU A 38 16.41 -1.52 -1.59
CA GLU A 38 16.76 -1.15 -2.95
C GLU A 38 16.47 -2.29 -3.93
N VAL A 39 15.87 -1.94 -5.08
CA VAL A 39 15.64 -2.86 -6.19
C VAL A 39 16.11 -2.19 -7.47
N ILE A 40 16.97 -2.88 -8.22
CA ILE A 40 17.35 -2.49 -9.57
C ILE A 40 16.58 -3.39 -10.54
N HIS A 41 15.80 -2.79 -11.44
CA HIS A 41 15.06 -3.46 -12.50
C HIS A 41 15.32 -2.77 -13.82
N GLU A 42 15.83 -3.52 -14.82
CA GLU A 42 16.20 -2.99 -16.16
C GLU A 42 17.09 -1.72 -16.12
N GLY A 43 17.97 -1.61 -15.12
CA GLY A 43 18.86 -0.46 -14.96
C GLY A 43 18.22 0.76 -14.27
N GLU A 44 16.92 0.71 -13.97
CA GLU A 44 16.25 1.69 -13.13
C GLU A 44 16.33 1.30 -11.64
N ARG A 45 16.65 2.28 -10.78
CA ARG A 45 16.76 2.10 -9.33
C ARG A 45 15.46 2.49 -8.64
N TYR A 46 14.90 1.56 -7.89
CA TYR A 46 13.69 1.72 -7.09
C TYR A 46 14.03 1.61 -5.60
N ILE A 47 13.52 2.55 -4.80
CA ILE A 47 13.61 2.50 -3.34
C ILE A 47 12.22 2.19 -2.79
N VAL A 48 12.10 1.01 -2.18
CA VAL A 48 10.87 0.55 -1.57
C VAL A 48 10.91 0.91 -0.10
N CYS A 49 9.98 1.76 0.33
CA CYS A 49 9.83 2.17 1.72
C CYS A 49 8.65 1.43 2.35
N VAL A 50 8.85 0.91 3.55
CA VAL A 50 7.81 0.30 4.38
C VAL A 50 7.77 1.03 5.71
N ASN A 51 6.63 1.65 6.00
CA ASN A 51 6.32 2.22 7.31
C ASN A 51 5.33 1.29 8.02
N GLU A 52 5.82 0.54 9.01
CA GLU A 52 5.04 -0.52 9.68
C GLU A 52 3.82 0.03 10.43
N THR A 53 3.87 1.25 10.95
CA THR A 53 2.70 1.88 11.58
C THR A 53 1.59 2.19 10.59
N GLU A 54 1.92 2.55 9.36
CA GLU A 54 0.92 2.90 8.35
C GLU A 54 0.29 1.68 7.70
N VAL A 55 0.95 0.51 7.68
CA VAL A 55 0.43 -0.71 7.02
C VAL A 55 -0.96 -1.08 7.56
N GLY A 56 -1.14 -1.10 8.88
CA GLY A 56 -2.43 -1.45 9.50
C GLY A 56 -3.52 -0.41 9.24
N VAL A 57 -3.15 0.87 9.26
CA VAL A 57 -4.08 1.97 8.96
C VAL A 57 -4.53 1.91 7.50
N GLN A 58 -3.60 1.69 6.57
CA GLN A 58 -3.90 1.60 5.14
C GLN A 58 -4.76 0.37 4.82
N GLN A 59 -4.55 -0.76 5.48
CA GLN A 59 -5.41 -1.93 5.33
C GLN A 59 -6.86 -1.60 5.74
N SER A 60 -7.04 -1.04 6.94
CA SER A 60 -8.35 -0.67 7.47
C SER A 60 -9.07 0.35 6.58
N ALA A 61 -8.34 1.37 6.12
CA ALA A 61 -8.87 2.39 5.22
C ALA A 61 -9.31 1.78 3.88
N ARG A 62 -8.50 0.87 3.30
CA ARG A 62 -8.84 0.17 2.06
C ARG A 62 -10.10 -0.67 2.22
N GLU A 63 -10.22 -1.42 3.31
CA GLU A 63 -11.39 -2.25 3.60
C GLU A 63 -12.66 -1.40 3.73
N ALA A 64 -12.58 -0.26 4.42
CA ALA A 64 -13.70 0.67 4.55
C ALA A 64 -14.15 1.25 3.19
N ILE A 65 -13.19 1.66 2.35
CA ILE A 65 -13.48 2.17 1.00
C ILE A 65 -14.15 1.09 0.15
N VAL A 66 -13.61 -0.14 0.15
CA VAL A 66 -14.18 -1.24 -0.64
C VAL A 66 -15.59 -1.59 -0.15
N LYS A 67 -15.82 -1.60 1.17
CA LYS A 67 -17.14 -1.84 1.75
C LYS A 67 -18.15 -0.78 1.30
N SER A 68 -17.81 0.49 1.47
CA SER A 68 -18.69 1.61 1.08
C SER A 68 -19.02 1.59 -0.42
N LEU A 69 -18.04 1.29 -1.27
CA LEU A 69 -18.27 1.16 -2.71
C LEU A 69 -19.20 0.00 -3.07
N ARG A 70 -19.13 -1.13 -2.35
CA ARG A 70 -20.05 -2.27 -2.58
C ARG A 70 -21.49 -1.91 -2.21
N GLU A 71 -21.68 -1.29 -1.06
CA GLU A 71 -23.01 -0.82 -0.60
C GLU A 71 -23.64 0.14 -1.62
N GLN A 72 -22.87 1.12 -2.11
CA GLN A 72 -23.34 2.07 -3.13
C GLN A 72 -23.72 1.39 -4.46
N LEU A 73 -23.00 0.33 -4.85
CA LEU A 73 -23.32 -0.42 -6.07
C LEU A 73 -24.58 -1.25 -5.89
N GLU A 74 -24.81 -1.85 -4.72
CA GLU A 74 -26.04 -2.60 -4.40
C GLU A 74 -27.26 -1.67 -4.37
N ASP A 75 -27.16 -0.54 -3.67
CA ASP A 75 -28.22 0.49 -3.62
C ASP A 75 -28.54 1.02 -5.02
N GLY A 76 -27.50 1.31 -5.82
CA GLY A 76 -27.66 1.74 -7.20
C GLY A 76 -28.26 0.66 -8.10
N TYR A 77 -27.98 -0.63 -7.86
CA TYR A 77 -28.61 -1.73 -8.59
C TYR A 77 -30.09 -1.84 -8.26
N GLN A 78 -30.47 -1.71 -6.98
CA GLN A 78 -31.88 -1.76 -6.54
C GLN A 78 -32.71 -0.61 -7.14
N VAL A 79 -32.19 0.62 -7.10
CA VAL A 79 -32.87 1.80 -7.68
C VAL A 79 -33.10 1.67 -9.19
N ASN A 80 -32.27 0.91 -9.91
CA ASN A 80 -32.42 0.70 -11.35
C ASN A 80 -33.39 -0.44 -11.71
N TYR A 81 -33.70 -1.35 -10.79
CA TYR A 81 -34.68 -2.43 -11.02
C TYR A 81 -36.12 -2.03 -10.65
N GLU A 82 -36.29 -1.00 -9.82
CA GLU A 82 -37.61 -0.47 -9.41
C GLU A 82 -38.11 0.68 -10.28
N ARG A 83 -37.41 0.99 -11.39
CA ARG A 83 -37.71 2.05 -12.34
C ARG A 83 -38.09 1.51 -13.70
#